data_AF-A0A6F8XZE2-F1
#
_entry.id   AF-A0A6F8XZE2-F1
#
_cell.length_a   1.000
_cell.length_b   1.000
_cell.length_c   1.000
_cell.angle_alpha   90.00
_cell.angle_beta   90.00
_cell.angle_gamma   90.00
#
_symmetry.space_group_name_H-M   'P 1'
#
loop_
_entity.id
_entity.type
_entity.pdbx_description
1 polymer ?
#
loop_
_entity_poly.entity_id
_entity_poly.type
_entity_poly.pdbx_seq_one_letter_code
_entity_poly.pdbx_strand_id
1 'polypeptide(L)' 'MPAAVGRLFRLEIDNTIRATAAAFAEPTLRSLDAIHVATAQVLTNESGTTLTAFATYDRRLLESAKAAGLPTASPGQN' A
#
# COMPACT_ATOMS: atom_id res chain seq x y z
N MET A 1 6.33 27.89 0.64
CA MET A 1 5.85 26.60 0.10
C MET A 1 4.76 26.08 1.02
N PRO A 2 3.54 25.77 0.55
CA PRO A 2 2.57 25.09 1.42
C PRO A 2 3.16 23.75 1.83
N ALA A 3 3.07 23.38 3.10
CA ALA A 3 3.43 22.03 3.51
C ALA A 3 2.37 21.06 2.97
N ALA A 4 2.76 20.20 2.03
CA ALA A 4 1.85 19.23 1.41
C ALA A 4 1.46 18.09 2.37
N VAL A 5 2.17 17.94 3.50
CA VAL A 5 1.97 16.87 4.48
C VAL A 5 1.78 17.47 5.86
N GLY A 6 0.62 17.21 6.48
CA GLY A 6 0.30 17.73 7.83
C GLY A 6 0.62 16.74 8.97
N ARG A 7 0.51 15.43 8.73
CA ARG A 7 0.81 14.39 9.71
C ARG A 7 1.24 13.11 9.01
N LEU A 8 2.15 12.38 9.63
CA LEU A 8 2.56 11.05 9.21
C LEU A 8 2.44 10.09 10.39
N PHE A 9 2.00 8.87 10.09
CA PHE A 9 2.06 7.75 11.00
C PHE A 9 3.06 6.75 10.46
N ARG A 10 3.91 6.23 11.34
CA ARG A 10 4.88 5.20 10.97
C ARG A 10 4.36 3.86 11.45
N LEU A 11 4.32 2.90 10.54
CA LEU A 11 3.99 1.52 10.84
C LEU A 11 5.27 0.71 10.80
N GLU A 12 5.41 -0.22 11.75
CA GLU A 12 6.46 -1.20 11.69
C GLU A 12 6.11 -2.25 10.63
N ILE A 13 7.09 -2.68 9.84
CA ILE A 13 6.93 -3.81 8.92
C ILE A 13 7.09 -5.08 9.75
N ASP A 14 6.08 -5.37 10.57
CA ASP A 14 6.08 -6.44 11.55
C ASP A 14 6.04 -7.84 10.91
N ASN A 15 5.95 -8.88 11.73
CA ASN A 15 5.92 -10.25 11.22
C ASN A 15 4.68 -10.54 10.37
N THR A 16 3.53 -9.94 10.70
CA THR A 16 2.27 -10.11 9.95
C THR A 16 2.44 -9.56 8.55
N ILE A 17 2.94 -8.32 8.42
CA ILE A 17 3.17 -7.68 7.13
C ILE A 17 4.20 -8.46 6.30
N ARG A 18 5.31 -8.90 6.91
CA ARG A 18 6.34 -9.69 6.19
C ARG A 18 5.80 -11.03 5.70
N ALA A 19 5.01 -11.72 6.51
CA ALA A 19 4.39 -12.99 6.14
C ALA A 19 3.38 -12.80 5.01
N THR A 20 2.53 -11.77 5.08
CA THR A 20 1.58 -11.43 4.01
C THR A 20 2.29 -11.09 2.71
N ALA A 21 3.35 -10.27 2.76
CA ALA A 21 4.13 -9.93 1.57
C ALA A 21 4.81 -11.17 0.95
N ALA A 22 5.34 -12.07 1.77
CA ALA A 22 5.97 -13.31 1.32
C ALA A 22 4.98 -14.32 0.71
N ALA A 23 3.69 -14.19 1.00
CA ALA A 23 2.64 -15.07 0.48
C ALA A 23 2.15 -14.68 -0.93
N PHE A 24 2.57 -13.54 -1.48
CA PHE A 24 2.19 -13.15 -2.84
C PHE A 24 2.81 -14.09 -3.88
N ALA A 25 1.94 -14.69 -4.70
CA ALA A 25 2.33 -15.67 -5.71
C ALA A 25 2.86 -15.04 -7.01
N GLU A 26 2.68 -13.73 -7.21
CA GLU A 26 3.05 -13.01 -8.44
C GLU A 26 4.59 -12.91 -8.54
N PRO A 27 5.24 -13.64 -9.47
CA PRO A 27 6.70 -13.71 -9.53
C PRO A 27 7.35 -12.39 -9.95
N THR A 28 6.60 -11.53 -10.64
CA THR A 28 7.10 -10.23 -11.12
C THR A 28 6.92 -9.09 -10.12
N LEU A 29 6.25 -9.36 -8.99
CA LEU A 29 6.04 -8.38 -7.93
C LEU A 29 7.34 -8.15 -7.19
N ARG A 30 7.84 -6.91 -7.23
CA ARG A 30 9.09 -6.54 -6.54
C ARG A 30 8.87 -6.61 -5.03
N SER A 31 9.91 -6.94 -4.27
CA SER A 31 9.81 -7.12 -2.81
C SER A 31 9.29 -5.89 -2.08
N LEU A 32 9.65 -4.67 -2.50
CA LEU A 32 9.13 -3.43 -1.90
C LEU A 32 7.66 -3.20 -2.24
N ASP A 33 7.25 -3.53 -3.46
CA ASP A 33 5.86 -3.43 -3.89
C ASP A 33 4.98 -4.40 -3.08
N ALA A 34 5.48 -5.62 -2.87
CA ALA A 34 4.84 -6.62 -2.01
C ALA A 34 4.67 -6.11 -0.58
N ILE A 35 5.69 -5.50 0.02
CA ILE A 35 5.59 -4.92 1.37
C ILE A 35 4.52 -3.82 1.41
N HIS A 36 4.50 -2.90 0.43
CA HIS A 36 3.52 -1.82 0.40
C HIS A 36 2.08 -2.32 0.30
N VAL A 37 1.81 -3.24 -0.62
CA VAL A 37 0.48 -3.82 -0.81
C VAL A 37 0.06 -4.61 0.44
N ALA A 38 0.96 -5.41 1.02
CA ALA A 38 0.70 -6.16 2.24
C ALA A 38 0.36 -5.26 3.43
N THR A 39 1.13 -4.18 3.65
CA THR A 39 0.82 -3.20 4.71
C THR A 39 -0.58 -2.61 4.54
N ALA A 40 -0.96 -2.24 3.32
CA ALA A 40 -2.27 -1.67 3.03
C ALA A 40 -3.42 -2.67 3.24
N GLN A 41 -3.22 -3.94 2.88
CA GLN A 41 -4.19 -5.01 3.16
C GLN A 41 -4.36 -5.25 4.67
N VAL A 42 -3.26 -5.31 5.42
CA VAL A 42 -3.32 -5.47 6.89
C VAL A 42 -4.09 -4.32 7.53
N LEU A 43 -3.79 -3.08 7.17
CA LEU A 43 -4.52 -1.90 7.68
C LEU A 43 -6.01 -1.89 7.35
N THR A 44 -6.37 -2.39 6.16
CA THR A 44 -7.78 -2.45 5.73
C THR A 44 -8.56 -3.49 6.55
N ASN A 45 -7.87 -4.50 7.07
CA ASN A 45 -8.45 -5.55 7.91
C ASN A 45 -8.43 -5.19 9.41
N GLU A 46 -7.75 -4.12 9.81
CA GLU A 46 -7.75 -3.66 11.21
C GLU A 46 -9.08 -2.97 11.56
N SER A 47 -9.72 -3.46 12.63
CA SER A 47 -10.98 -2.90 13.15
C SER A 47 -10.85 -1.42 13.51
N GLY A 48 -11.73 -0.59 12.94
CA GLY A 48 -11.78 0.85 13.23
C GLY A 48 -10.92 1.72 12.32
N THR A 49 -10.18 1.13 11.38
CA THR A 49 -9.42 1.86 10.36
C THR A 49 -10.07 1.65 8.99
N THR A 50 -10.19 2.70 8.19
CA THR A 50 -10.60 2.61 6.79
C THR A 50 -9.51 3.24 5.94
N LEU A 51 -8.83 2.43 5.14
CA LEU A 51 -7.88 2.93 4.15
C LEU A 51 -8.65 3.67 3.06
N THR A 52 -8.46 4.98 2.96
CA THR A 52 -9.17 5.80 1.97
C THR A 52 -8.51 5.77 0.60
N ALA A 53 -7.18 5.69 0.56
CA ALA A 53 -6.43 5.56 -0.67
C ALA A 53 -5.03 4.97 -0.43
N PHE A 54 -4.62 4.08 -1.33
CA PHE A 54 -3.25 3.71 -1.59
C PHE A 54 -2.69 4.68 -2.65
N ALA A 55 -1.91 5.66 -2.20
CA ALA A 55 -1.38 6.72 -3.07
C ALA A 55 0.03 6.37 -3.58
N THR A 56 0.21 6.33 -4.90
CA THR A 56 1.54 6.16 -5.52
C THR A 56 1.64 6.84 -6.88
N TYR A 57 2.83 7.33 -7.22
CA TYR A 57 3.17 7.80 -8.57
C TYR A 57 3.70 6.66 -9.47
N ASP A 58 4.09 5.53 -8.88
CA ASP A 58 4.54 4.35 -9.64
C ASP A 58 3.31 3.61 -10.17
N ARG A 59 3.11 3.66 -11.49
CA ARG A 59 1.98 3.00 -12.16
C ARG A 59 1.98 1.49 -11.97
N ARG A 60 3.15 0.84 -11.90
CA ARG A 60 3.22 -0.62 -11.72
C ARG A 60 2.72 -1.00 -10.33
N LEU A 61 3.17 -0.28 -9.30
CA LEU A 61 2.69 -0.47 -7.94
C LEU A 61 1.20 -0.13 -7.80
N LEU A 62 0.73 0.89 -8.52
CA LEU A 62 -0.69 1.24 -8.58
C LEU A 62 -1.53 0.06 -9.11
N GLU A 63 -1.10 -0.58 -10.20
CA GLU A 63 -1.79 -1.75 -10.76
C GLU A 63 -1.75 -2.95 -9.80
N SER A 64 -0.62 -3.20 -9.11
CA SER A 64 -0.55 -4.23 -8.07
C SER A 64 -1.54 -3.97 -6.92
N ALA A 65 -1.66 -2.71 -6.47
CA ALA A 65 -2.61 -2.34 -5.43
C ALA A 65 -4.07 -2.47 -5.91
N LYS A 66 -4.38 -2.11 -7.16
CA LYS A 66 -5.71 -2.34 -7.77
C LYS A 66 -6.04 -3.83 -7.86
N ALA A 67 -5.11 -4.65 -8.31
CA ALA A 67 -5.28 -6.11 -8.38
C ALA A 67 -5.54 -6.72 -7.00
N ALA A 68 -5.00 -6.12 -5.94
CA ALA A 68 -5.25 -6.48 -4.54
C ALA A 68 -6.57 -5.94 -3.96
N GLY A 69 -7.39 -5.25 -4.77
CA GLY A 69 -8.68 -4.69 -4.36
C GLY A 69 -8.60 -3.43 -3.50
N LEU A 70 -7.43 -2.78 -3.42
CA LEU A 70 -7.24 -1.58 -2.60
C LEU A 70 -7.80 -0.35 -3.32
N PRO A 71 -8.38 0.63 -2.59
CA PRO A 71 -8.68 1.93 -3.18
C PRO A 71 -7.37 2.61 -3.57
N THR A 72 -7.24 3.08 -4.80
CA THR A 72 -5.97 3.63 -5.31
C THR A 72 -6.10 5.08 -5.75
N ALA A 73 -5.02 5.85 -5.60
CA ALA A 73 -4.89 7.20 -6.11
C ALA A 73 -3.50 7.41 -6.70
N SER A 74 -3.41 8.19 -7.78
CA SER A 74 -2.12 8.57 -8.37
C SER A 74 -2.13 10.07 -8.63
N PRO A 75 -1.47 10.88 -7.78
CA PRO A 75 -1.52 12.32 -7.94
C PRO A 75 -0.89 12.74 -9.28
N GLY A 76 -1.48 13.75 -9.93
CA GLY A 76 -1.04 14.20 -11.25
C GLY A 76 -1.48 13.29 -12.41
N GLN A 77 -2.29 12.26 -12.16
CA GLN A 77 -3.02 11.51 -13.17
C GLN A 77 -4.49 11.93 -13.12
N ASN A 78 -4.94 12.70 -14.12
CA ASN A 78 -6.36 12.97 -14.39
C ASN A 78 -6.91 11.90 -15.33
#